data_AF-A0AAU7EE96-F1
#
_entry.id   AF-A0AAU7EE96-F1
#
_cell.length_a   1.000
_cell.length_b   1.000
_cell.length_c   1.000
_cell.angle_alpha   90.00
_cell.angle_beta   90.00
_cell.angle_gamma   90.00
#
_symmetry.space_group_name_H-M   'P 1'
#
loop_
_entity.id
_entity.type
_entity.pdbx_description
1 polymer ?
#
loop_
_entity_poly.entity_id
_entity_poly.type
_entity_poly.pdbx_seq_one_letter_code
_entity_poly.pdbx_strand_id
1 'polypeptide(L)'
;MNIYKNIFLILFSLLSTINFAQNTAESDCENGFKKIETELESQKTVSYKIIYSQKLYTEESFEYSEGIIVINDLNDQIEQKEIIEIIARIGVENKLTKIIAFRNCNSIGLYLQKSELSTEQSNLLSNDLIAEMNIDLQKSLSKKERKKQKRKRDFIESVSKESCEKLTELGTDKLTMESFNQIVSSTSAKYAEKTMKVYEMSFEESVDEFLKDLMNHLMSDCLVVKEFARNQE
;
A
#
# COMPACT_ATOMS: atom_id res chain seq x y z
N MET A 1 14.57 -4.97 -26.96
CA MET A 1 14.43 -6.13 -26.03
C MET A 1 13.68 -7.28 -26.71
N ASN A 2 13.95 -8.54 -26.39
CA ASN A 2 13.18 -9.69 -26.94
C ASN A 2 11.88 -9.88 -26.15
N ILE A 3 10.73 -9.68 -26.80
CA ILE A 3 9.41 -9.70 -26.14
C ILE A 3 9.09 -11.04 -25.46
N TYR A 4 9.48 -12.17 -26.04
CA TYR A 4 9.26 -13.49 -25.45
C TYR A 4 10.08 -13.70 -24.18
N LYS A 5 11.32 -13.20 -24.17
CA LYS A 5 12.17 -13.21 -22.97
C LYS A 5 11.57 -12.36 -21.85
N ASN A 6 11.02 -11.19 -22.19
CA ASN A 6 10.36 -10.31 -21.23
C ASN A 6 9.09 -10.96 -20.66
N ILE A 7 8.26 -11.59 -21.49
CA ILE A 7 7.06 -12.29 -21.05
C ILE A 7 7.41 -13.38 -20.04
N PHE A 8 8.45 -14.19 -20.30
CA PHE A 8 8.85 -15.26 -19.39
C PHE A 8 9.33 -14.73 -18.03
N LEU A 9 10.12 -13.66 -18.04
CA LEU A 9 10.59 -13.02 -16.80
C LEU A 9 9.43 -12.39 -16.01
N ILE A 10 8.51 -11.71 -16.70
CA ILE A 10 7.32 -11.14 -16.08
C ILE A 10 6.40 -12.22 -15.50
N LEU A 11 6.19 -13.33 -16.22
CA LEU A 11 5.43 -14.48 -15.72
C LEU A 11 6.04 -15.03 -14.43
N PHE A 12 7.37 -15.17 -14.40
CA PHE A 12 8.08 -15.63 -13.22
C PHE A 12 7.90 -14.67 -12.03
N SER A 13 8.02 -13.36 -12.26
CA SER A 13 7.79 -12.34 -11.23
C SER A 13 6.33 -12.26 -10.77
N LEU A 14 5.36 -12.49 -11.65
CA LEU A 14 3.94 -12.47 -11.31
C LEU A 14 3.56 -13.52 -10.27
N LEU A 15 4.12 -14.73 -10.39
CA LEU A 15 3.89 -15.83 -9.45
C LEU A 15 4.24 -15.43 -8.02
N SER A 16 5.30 -14.64 -7.82
CA SER A 16 5.64 -14.09 -6.50
C SER A 16 4.70 -12.96 -6.09
N THR A 17 4.27 -12.08 -7.01
CA THR A 17 3.49 -10.88 -6.65
C THR A 17 2.04 -11.14 -6.29
N ILE A 18 1.41 -12.21 -6.79
CA ILE A 18 0.01 -12.53 -6.45
C ILE A 18 -0.17 -12.80 -4.95
N ASN A 19 0.85 -13.37 -4.30
CA ASN A 19 0.87 -13.53 -2.84
C ASN A 19 1.13 -12.21 -2.08
N PHE A 20 1.66 -11.18 -2.74
CA PHE A 20 2.06 -9.90 -2.13
C PHE A 20 1.04 -8.77 -2.29
N ALA A 21 0.06 -8.91 -3.19
CA ALA A 21 -1.06 -7.97 -3.27
C ALA A 21 -2.03 -8.09 -2.09
N GLN A 22 -1.77 -9.04 -1.19
CA GLN A 22 -2.43 -9.17 0.10
C GLN A 22 -1.96 -8.06 1.03
N ASN A 23 -2.90 -7.36 1.64
CA ASN A 23 -2.61 -6.41 2.71
C ASN A 23 -1.62 -7.02 3.72
N THR A 24 -0.50 -6.36 3.98
CA THR A 24 0.40 -6.78 5.05
C THR A 24 -0.23 -6.34 6.37
N ALA A 25 -1.04 -7.22 6.95
CA ALA A 25 -1.47 -7.12 8.34
C ALA A 25 -0.48 -7.93 9.20
N GLU A 26 0.32 -7.26 10.02
CA GLU A 26 1.23 -7.92 10.95
C GLU A 26 0.57 -7.99 12.33
N SER A 27 0.01 -9.14 12.67
CA SER A 27 -0.65 -9.34 13.97
C SER A 27 0.31 -9.51 15.15
N ASP A 28 1.61 -9.71 14.91
CA ASP A 28 2.62 -9.71 15.97
C ASP A 28 2.80 -8.28 16.49
N CYS A 29 2.64 -8.11 17.80
CA CYS A 29 2.76 -6.84 18.48
C CYS A 29 3.75 -6.85 19.63
N GLU A 30 4.51 -7.93 19.76
CA GLU A 30 5.54 -8.04 20.79
C GLU A 30 6.89 -7.55 20.27
N ASN A 31 7.17 -7.75 18.98
CA ASN A 31 8.46 -7.45 18.36
C ASN A 31 8.35 -6.45 17.19
N GLY A 32 9.48 -5.95 16.69
CA GLY A 32 9.54 -5.19 15.42
C GLY A 32 9.23 -3.69 15.52
N PHE A 33 9.18 -3.12 16.73
CA PHE A 33 9.05 -1.67 16.90
C PHE A 33 10.29 -0.94 16.36
N LYS A 34 10.03 0.09 15.54
CA LYS A 34 11.03 1.06 15.10
C LYS A 34 11.05 2.23 16.09
N LYS A 35 12.15 2.98 16.08
CA LYS A 35 12.28 4.20 16.88
C LYS A 35 12.32 5.41 15.97
N ILE A 36 11.64 6.47 16.36
CA ILE A 36 11.72 7.77 15.72
C ILE A 36 12.22 8.82 16.71
N GLU A 37 13.14 9.65 16.27
CA GLU A 37 13.61 10.79 17.06
C GLU A 37 12.57 11.91 17.05
N THR A 38 12.34 12.50 18.21
CA THR A 38 11.45 13.65 18.38
C THR A 38 12.27 14.89 18.77
N GLU A 39 11.69 16.06 18.57
CA GLU A 39 12.27 17.33 19.02
C GLU A 39 11.78 17.71 20.44
N LEU A 40 11.06 16.81 21.11
CA LEU A 40 10.45 17.06 22.42
C LEU A 40 11.44 16.82 23.56
N GLU A 41 11.49 17.73 24.52
CA GLU A 41 12.31 17.55 25.72
C GLU A 41 11.81 16.41 26.61
N SER A 42 10.48 16.23 26.67
CA SER A 42 9.79 15.24 27.51
C SER A 42 10.01 13.80 27.06
N GLN A 43 10.26 13.57 25.77
CA GLN A 43 10.51 12.24 25.22
C GLN A 43 11.25 12.31 23.88
N LYS A 44 12.58 12.17 23.92
CA LYS A 44 13.46 12.29 22.74
C LYS A 44 13.26 11.20 21.68
N THR A 45 12.71 10.06 22.05
CA THR A 45 12.48 8.93 21.13
C THR A 45 11.15 8.28 21.42
N VAL A 46 10.42 7.96 20.36
CA VAL A 46 9.14 7.24 20.43
C VAL A 46 9.26 5.94 19.66
N SER A 47 8.72 4.87 20.24
CA SER A 47 8.69 3.55 19.63
C SER A 47 7.36 3.38 18.90
N TYR A 48 7.43 3.03 17.62
CA TYR A 48 6.24 2.84 16.80
C TYR A 48 6.34 1.57 15.96
N LYS A 49 5.18 1.00 15.60
CA LYS A 49 5.08 -0.11 14.66
C LYS A 49 3.97 0.18 13.64
N ILE A 50 4.24 -0.11 12.37
CA ILE A 50 3.22 -0.10 11.32
C ILE A 50 2.64 -1.52 11.28
N ILE A 51 1.39 -1.64 11.70
CA ILE A 51 0.71 -2.94 11.81
C ILE A 51 -0.03 -3.27 10.52
N TYR A 52 -0.52 -2.23 9.86
CA TYR A 52 -1.18 -2.32 8.57
C TYR A 52 -0.66 -1.21 7.69
N SER A 53 -0.40 -1.52 6.43
CA SER A 53 -0.13 -0.53 5.41
C SER A 53 -0.72 -0.99 4.09
N GLN A 54 -1.51 -0.12 3.47
CA GLN A 54 -2.08 -0.36 2.15
C GLN A 54 -1.78 0.83 1.25
N LYS A 55 -1.22 0.57 0.06
CA LYS A 55 -1.01 1.64 -0.92
C LYS A 55 -2.35 2.29 -1.28
N LEU A 56 -2.37 3.62 -1.28
CA LEU A 56 -3.49 4.42 -1.73
C LEU A 56 -3.27 4.82 -3.19
N TYR A 57 -4.26 4.49 -4.01
CA TYR A 57 -4.33 4.90 -5.39
C TYR A 57 -5.11 6.21 -5.46
N THR A 58 -4.40 7.34 -5.51
CA THR A 58 -5.03 8.67 -5.59
C THR A 58 -4.82 9.31 -6.95
N GLU A 59 -5.61 10.33 -7.27
CA GLU A 59 -5.42 11.17 -8.46
C GLU A 59 -4.03 11.82 -8.53
N GLU A 60 -3.24 11.80 -7.45
CA GLU A 60 -1.98 12.52 -7.37
C GLU A 60 -0.77 11.59 -7.35
N SER A 61 -0.86 10.38 -6.78
CA SER A 61 0.29 9.46 -6.63
C SER A 61 -0.06 8.01 -6.33
N PHE A 62 0.91 7.11 -6.59
CA PHE A 62 0.95 5.68 -6.21
C PHE A 62 2.06 5.35 -5.22
N GLU A 63 2.67 6.38 -4.63
CA GLU A 63 3.77 6.24 -3.67
C GLU A 63 3.32 6.27 -2.22
N TYR A 64 2.04 6.58 -1.98
CA TYR A 64 1.52 6.78 -0.63
C TYR A 64 0.68 5.61 -0.17
N SER A 65 0.57 5.48 1.15
CA SER A 65 -0.23 4.45 1.79
C SER A 65 -1.14 5.04 2.85
N GLU A 66 -2.21 4.32 3.16
CA GLU A 66 -2.84 4.38 4.47
C GLU A 66 -2.13 3.41 5.40
N GLY A 67 -2.01 3.76 6.67
CA GLY A 67 -1.41 2.89 7.65
C GLY A 67 -2.11 2.94 9.00
N ILE A 68 -2.14 1.79 9.67
CA ILE A 68 -2.46 1.70 11.09
C ILE A 68 -1.14 1.55 11.84
N ILE A 69 -0.91 2.45 12.80
CA ILE A 69 0.29 2.45 13.62
C ILE A 69 -0.03 2.22 15.09
N VAL A 70 0.92 1.66 15.81
CA VAL A 70 0.88 1.54 17.26
C VAL A 70 2.01 2.33 17.86
N ILE A 71 1.69 3.10 18.89
CA ILE A 71 2.65 3.84 19.70
C ILE A 71 2.37 3.51 21.16
N ASN A 72 3.24 2.72 21.78
CA ASN A 72 2.99 2.13 23.09
C ASN A 72 3.73 2.82 24.24
N ASP A 73 4.65 3.75 23.93
CA ASP A 73 5.55 4.36 24.90
C ASP A 73 5.37 5.88 25.02
N LEU A 74 4.21 6.44 24.61
CA LEU A 74 3.92 7.86 24.80
C LEU A 74 3.86 8.23 26.29
N ASN A 75 4.68 9.18 26.69
CA ASN A 75 4.64 9.77 28.02
C ASN A 75 3.31 10.54 28.23
N ASP A 76 2.66 10.32 29.39
CA ASP A 76 1.39 10.95 29.76
C ASP A 76 1.45 12.48 29.86
N GLN A 77 2.66 13.06 29.91
CA GLN A 77 2.89 14.51 29.97
C GLN A 77 2.96 15.17 28.59
N ILE A 78 2.94 14.42 27.49
CA ILE A 78 3.03 14.96 26.13
C ILE A 78 1.69 15.59 25.74
N GLU A 79 1.73 16.81 25.21
CA GLU A 79 0.54 17.50 24.75
C GLU A 79 0.00 16.89 23.45
N GLN A 80 -1.32 16.96 23.22
CA GLN A 80 -1.93 16.41 22.02
C GLN A 80 -1.30 16.95 20.72
N LYS A 81 -0.88 18.22 20.71
CA LYS A 81 -0.20 18.81 19.54
C LYS A 81 1.13 18.12 19.25
N GLU A 82 1.91 17.83 20.28
CA GLU A 82 3.20 17.13 20.17
C GLU A 82 3.00 15.68 19.71
N ILE A 83 1.95 15.00 20.21
CA ILE A 83 1.55 13.67 19.72
C ILE A 83 1.25 13.70 18.22
N ILE A 84 0.51 14.70 17.74
CA ILE A 84 0.21 14.86 16.31
C ILE A 84 1.49 15.11 15.50
N GLU A 85 2.45 15.88 16.02
CA GLU A 85 3.74 16.12 15.35
C GLU A 85 4.56 14.82 15.23
N ILE A 86 4.56 13.97 16.26
CA ILE A 86 5.20 12.64 16.23
C ILE A 86 4.54 11.75 15.16
N ILE A 87 3.22 11.65 15.16
CA ILE A 87 2.48 10.83 14.20
C ILE A 87 2.71 11.35 12.77
N ALA A 88 2.73 12.68 12.59
CA ALA A 88 3.03 13.30 11.31
C ALA A 88 4.43 12.93 10.81
N ARG A 89 5.43 12.95 11.70
CA ARG A 89 6.81 12.56 11.35
C ARG A 89 6.90 11.09 10.94
N ILE A 90 6.25 10.19 11.68
CA ILE A 90 6.12 8.77 11.30
C ILE A 90 5.49 8.64 9.92
N GLY A 91 4.43 9.42 9.67
CA GLY A 91 3.76 9.48 8.38
C GLY A 91 4.66 9.87 7.22
N VAL A 92 5.40 10.96 7.37
CA VAL A 92 6.34 11.45 6.35
C VAL A 92 7.43 10.41 6.07
N GLU A 93 8.05 9.85 7.10
CA GLU A 93 9.14 8.89 6.97
C GLU A 93 8.70 7.60 6.25
N ASN A 94 7.46 7.17 6.47
CA ASN A 94 6.92 5.93 5.92
C ASN A 94 5.94 6.15 4.74
N LYS A 95 5.87 7.37 4.20
CA LYS A 95 4.97 7.76 3.10
C LYS A 95 3.48 7.49 3.37
N LEU A 96 3.02 7.61 4.61
CA LEU A 96 1.62 7.44 4.99
C LEU A 96 0.86 8.76 4.87
N THR A 97 -0.13 8.84 3.98
CA THR A 97 -1.00 10.02 3.84
C THR A 97 -2.26 9.93 4.69
N LYS A 98 -2.64 8.74 5.13
CA LYS A 98 -3.73 8.51 6.08
C LYS A 98 -3.23 7.61 7.19
N ILE A 99 -3.37 8.04 8.43
CA ILE A 99 -2.80 7.35 9.58
C ILE A 99 -3.87 7.21 10.65
N ILE A 100 -4.04 5.99 11.15
CA ILE A 100 -4.81 5.71 12.35
C ILE A 100 -3.84 5.19 13.40
N ALA A 101 -3.71 5.91 14.51
CA ALA A 101 -2.75 5.59 15.56
C ALA A 101 -3.45 5.05 16.81
N PHE A 102 -2.98 3.92 17.32
CA PHE A 102 -3.48 3.31 18.55
C PHE A 102 -2.40 3.21 19.63
N ARG A 103 -2.82 3.26 20.90
CA ARG A 103 -1.93 2.99 22.06
C ARG A 103 -1.52 1.53 22.15
N ASN A 104 -2.39 0.63 21.70
CA ASN A 104 -2.16 -0.81 21.78
C ASN A 104 -2.68 -1.55 20.54
N CYS A 105 -2.26 -2.79 20.42
CA CYS A 105 -2.63 -3.64 19.30
C CYS A 105 -3.98 -4.34 19.42
N ASN A 106 -4.51 -4.50 20.64
CA ASN A 106 -5.77 -5.20 20.87
C ASN A 106 -6.91 -4.50 20.12
N SER A 107 -6.82 -3.18 20.01
CA SER A 107 -7.77 -2.35 19.28
C SER A 107 -7.71 -2.50 17.75
N ILE A 108 -6.67 -3.11 17.18
CA ILE A 108 -6.54 -3.24 15.72
C ILE A 108 -7.46 -4.32 15.18
N GLY A 109 -7.54 -5.47 15.85
CA GLY A 109 -8.47 -6.54 15.48
C GLY A 109 -9.93 -6.04 15.51
N LEU A 110 -10.25 -5.20 16.50
CA LEU A 110 -11.55 -4.54 16.60
C LEU A 110 -11.75 -3.51 15.48
N TYR A 111 -10.73 -2.71 15.17
CA TYR A 111 -10.80 -1.72 14.08
C TYR A 111 -11.13 -2.37 12.72
N LEU A 112 -10.53 -3.53 12.43
CA LEU A 112 -10.77 -4.27 11.19
C LEU A 112 -12.17 -4.92 11.14
N GLN A 113 -12.82 -5.12 12.29
CA GLN A 113 -14.17 -5.70 12.42
C GLN A 113 -15.24 -4.66 12.77
N LYS A 114 -15.01 -3.37 12.46
CA LYS A 114 -15.84 -2.23 12.89
C LYS A 114 -17.35 -2.38 12.69
N SER A 115 -17.81 -3.18 11.71
CA SER A 115 -19.23 -3.43 11.45
C SER A 115 -19.93 -4.36 12.44
N GLU A 116 -19.18 -5.06 13.29
CA GLU A 116 -19.68 -6.14 14.17
C GLU A 116 -19.36 -5.93 15.65
N LEU A 117 -18.90 -4.72 16.03
CA LEU A 117 -18.44 -4.45 17.39
C LEU A 117 -19.59 -4.31 18.38
N SER A 118 -19.43 -4.96 19.55
CA SER A 118 -20.24 -4.66 20.72
C SER A 118 -19.97 -3.25 21.25
N THR A 119 -20.88 -2.71 22.06
CA THR A 119 -20.67 -1.41 22.73
C THR A 119 -19.38 -1.37 23.55
N GLU A 120 -19.05 -2.47 24.22
CA GLU A 120 -17.82 -2.57 25.03
C GLU A 120 -16.57 -2.54 24.16
N GLN A 121 -16.57 -3.27 23.03
CA GLN A 121 -15.48 -3.26 22.06
C GLN A 121 -15.30 -1.90 21.39
N SER A 122 -16.40 -1.21 21.08
CA SER A 122 -16.36 0.15 20.52
C SER A 122 -15.77 1.16 21.51
N ASN A 123 -16.08 1.02 22.80
CA ASN A 123 -15.50 1.86 23.85
C ASN A 123 -14.00 1.59 24.03
N LEU A 124 -13.57 0.33 24.02
CA LEU A 124 -12.14 -0.03 24.05
C LEU A 124 -11.40 0.58 22.85
N LEU A 125 -11.94 0.41 21.64
CA LEU A 125 -11.36 0.98 20.43
C LEU A 125 -11.23 2.51 20.51
N SER A 126 -12.23 3.19 21.06
CA SER A 126 -12.25 4.64 21.22
C SER A 126 -11.23 5.13 22.26
N ASN A 127 -11.03 4.37 23.34
CA ASN A 127 -10.07 4.72 24.39
C ASN A 127 -8.62 4.53 23.93
N ASP A 128 -8.38 3.55 23.07
CA ASP A 128 -7.04 3.27 22.56
C ASP A 128 -6.67 4.11 21.34
N LEU A 129 -7.63 4.72 20.66
CA LEU A 129 -7.38 5.61 19.53
C LEU A 129 -6.65 6.87 20.01
N ILE A 130 -5.44 7.06 19.52
CA ILE A 130 -4.64 8.27 19.78
C ILE A 130 -5.10 9.39 18.85
N ALA A 131 -5.13 9.09 17.54
CA ALA A 131 -5.55 10.04 16.50
C ALA A 131 -5.86 9.32 15.19
N GLU A 132 -6.74 9.92 14.39
CA GLU A 132 -6.88 9.65 12.96
C GLU A 132 -6.52 10.94 12.20
N MET A 133 -5.58 10.86 11.27
CA MET A 133 -5.08 12.04 10.57
C MET A 133 -4.80 11.81 9.09
N ASN A 134 -4.97 12.87 8.30
CA ASN A 134 -4.58 12.93 6.91
C ASN A 134 -3.41 13.90 6.73
N ILE A 135 -2.38 13.49 6.01
CA ILE A 135 -1.19 14.28 5.72
C ILE A 135 -1.11 14.50 4.22
N ASP A 136 -1.03 15.76 3.82
CA ASP A 136 -0.76 16.13 2.44
C ASP A 136 0.75 16.04 2.18
N LEU A 137 1.21 14.84 1.82
CA LEU A 137 2.59 14.59 1.44
C LEU A 137 2.92 15.12 0.03
N GLN A 138 1.94 15.52 -0.78
CA GLN A 138 2.23 16.11 -2.10
C GLN A 138 2.86 17.48 -1.96
N LYS A 139 2.39 18.28 -1.00
CA LYS A 139 2.91 19.64 -0.78
C LYS A 139 4.40 19.68 -0.49
N SER A 140 4.96 18.65 0.15
CA SER A 140 6.40 18.59 0.46
C SER A 140 7.27 18.18 -0.72
N LEU A 141 6.69 17.61 -1.78
CA LEU A 141 7.46 17.19 -2.96
C LEU A 141 7.87 18.35 -3.85
N SER A 142 9.07 18.25 -4.41
CA SER A 142 9.51 19.14 -5.48
C SER A 142 8.68 18.94 -6.76
N LYS A 143 8.64 19.97 -7.62
CA LYS A 143 7.97 19.89 -8.93
C LYS A 143 8.47 18.71 -9.79
N LYS A 144 9.75 18.33 -9.63
CA LYS A 144 10.34 17.20 -10.34
C LYS A 144 9.78 15.87 -9.84
N GLU A 145 9.70 15.69 -8.52
CA GLU A 145 9.16 14.48 -7.90
C GLU A 145 7.68 14.30 -8.18
N ARG A 146 6.86 15.37 -8.07
CA ARG A 146 5.43 15.30 -8.43
C ARG A 146 5.22 14.86 -9.88
N LYS A 147 6.04 15.37 -10.80
CA LYS A 147 6.01 14.92 -12.20
C LYS A 147 6.41 13.46 -12.36
N LYS A 148 7.39 12.97 -11.60
CA LYS A 148 7.81 11.56 -11.61
C LYS A 148 6.68 10.67 -11.11
N GLN A 149 6.07 11.01 -9.98
CA GLN A 149 4.92 10.27 -9.41
C GLN A 149 3.74 10.25 -10.37
N LYS A 150 3.35 11.40 -10.94
CA LYS A 150 2.30 11.45 -11.96
C LYS A 150 2.59 10.58 -13.18
N ARG A 151 3.82 10.58 -13.69
CA ARG A 151 4.19 9.71 -14.83
C ARG A 151 4.08 8.23 -14.50
N LYS A 152 4.51 7.83 -13.30
CA LYS A 152 4.33 6.47 -12.79
C LYS A 152 2.86 6.12 -12.67
N ARG A 153 2.06 7.09 -12.22
CA ARG A 153 0.61 6.99 -12.11
C ARG A 153 -0.09 6.72 -13.43
N ASP A 154 0.04 7.68 -14.35
CA ASP A 154 -0.54 7.62 -15.69
C ASP A 154 -0.12 6.34 -16.44
N PHE A 155 1.10 5.85 -16.17
CA PHE A 155 1.61 4.63 -16.76
C PHE A 155 0.91 3.38 -16.22
N ILE A 156 0.84 3.21 -14.90
CA ILE A 156 0.16 2.07 -14.27
C ILE A 156 -1.33 2.06 -14.63
N GLU A 157 -2.02 3.21 -14.59
CA GLU A 157 -3.43 3.32 -15.01
C GLU A 157 -3.63 2.82 -16.44
N SER A 158 -2.74 3.24 -17.36
CA SER A 158 -2.80 2.83 -18.76
C SER A 158 -2.64 1.32 -18.95
N VAL A 159 -1.69 0.69 -18.24
CA VAL A 159 -1.47 -0.76 -18.38
C VAL A 159 -2.54 -1.56 -17.65
N SER A 160 -3.01 -1.07 -16.50
CA SER A 160 -4.10 -1.66 -15.73
C SER A 160 -5.40 -1.67 -16.53
N LYS A 161 -5.73 -0.55 -17.18
CA LYS A 161 -6.89 -0.45 -18.06
C LYS A 161 -6.84 -1.44 -19.22
N GLU A 162 -5.72 -1.49 -19.97
CA GLU A 162 -5.58 -2.44 -21.09
C GLU A 162 -5.66 -3.91 -20.60
N SER A 163 -5.07 -4.20 -19.43
CA SER A 163 -5.12 -5.54 -18.86
C SER A 163 -6.54 -5.91 -18.42
N CYS A 164 -7.23 -4.99 -17.73
CA CYS A 164 -8.60 -5.19 -17.25
C CYS A 164 -9.60 -5.35 -18.39
N GLU A 165 -9.46 -4.58 -19.47
CA GLU A 165 -10.28 -4.73 -20.68
C GLU A 165 -10.18 -6.15 -21.25
N LYS A 166 -8.96 -6.67 -21.43
CA LYS A 166 -8.74 -8.04 -21.93
C LYS A 166 -9.23 -9.13 -20.97
N LEU A 167 -9.04 -8.93 -19.66
CA LEU A 167 -9.56 -9.84 -18.63
C LEU A 167 -11.09 -9.87 -18.66
N THR A 168 -11.72 -8.71 -18.89
CA THR A 168 -13.17 -8.57 -19.00
C THR A 168 -13.70 -9.21 -20.27
N GLU A 169 -13.01 -9.09 -21.40
CA GLU A 169 -13.35 -9.78 -22.66
C GLU A 169 -13.38 -11.30 -22.51
N LEU A 170 -12.53 -11.87 -21.64
CA LEU A 170 -12.53 -13.31 -21.36
C LEU A 170 -13.76 -13.75 -20.55
N GLY A 171 -14.24 -12.88 -19.65
CA GLY A 171 -15.31 -13.14 -18.70
C GLY A 171 -14.83 -13.89 -17.45
N THR A 172 -15.48 -13.65 -16.31
CA THR A 172 -15.14 -14.25 -15.00
C THR A 172 -15.21 -15.77 -15.01
N ASP A 173 -16.22 -16.36 -15.68
CA ASP A 173 -16.44 -17.82 -15.73
C ASP A 173 -15.32 -18.60 -16.45
N LYS A 174 -14.53 -17.92 -17.28
CA LYS A 174 -13.42 -18.51 -18.05
C LYS A 174 -12.05 -18.06 -17.55
N LEU A 175 -12.02 -17.19 -16.55
CA LEU A 175 -10.78 -16.68 -15.99
C LEU A 175 -10.16 -17.76 -15.11
N THR A 176 -8.91 -18.11 -15.41
CA THR A 176 -8.08 -19.02 -14.63
C THR A 176 -6.81 -18.28 -14.24
N MET A 177 -6.08 -18.80 -13.26
CA MET A 177 -4.80 -18.19 -12.87
C MET A 177 -3.80 -18.17 -14.04
N GLU A 178 -3.86 -19.18 -14.91
CA GLU A 178 -3.04 -19.24 -16.12
C GLU A 178 -3.43 -18.15 -17.12
N SER A 179 -4.71 -18.01 -17.45
CA SER A 179 -5.16 -16.98 -18.41
C SER A 179 -4.97 -15.57 -17.86
N PHE A 180 -5.16 -15.38 -16.54
CA PHE A 180 -4.80 -14.15 -15.84
C PHE A 180 -3.32 -13.80 -16.03
N ASN A 181 -2.43 -14.72 -15.65
CA ASN A 181 -0.98 -14.52 -15.74
C ASN A 181 -0.54 -14.24 -17.18
N GLN A 182 -1.12 -14.93 -18.15
CA GLN A 182 -0.79 -14.75 -19.56
C GLN A 182 -1.24 -13.37 -20.08
N ILE A 183 -2.44 -12.91 -19.72
CA ILE A 183 -2.96 -11.59 -20.12
C ILE A 183 -2.13 -10.47 -19.48
N VAL A 184 -1.89 -10.53 -18.17
CA VAL A 184 -1.12 -9.51 -17.45
C VAL A 184 0.32 -9.48 -17.95
N SER A 185 0.94 -10.65 -18.13
CA SER A 185 2.34 -10.71 -18.61
C SER A 185 2.49 -10.21 -20.04
N SER A 186 1.62 -10.65 -20.95
CA SER A 186 1.68 -10.24 -22.35
C SER A 186 1.41 -8.75 -22.50
N THR A 187 0.49 -8.19 -21.72
CA THR A 187 0.22 -6.74 -21.71
C THR A 187 1.42 -5.99 -21.16
N SER A 188 1.94 -6.38 -20.00
CA SER A 188 3.10 -5.75 -19.35
C SER A 188 4.36 -5.77 -20.23
N ALA A 189 4.60 -6.88 -20.95
CA ALA A 189 5.77 -7.02 -21.81
C ALA A 189 5.82 -6.00 -22.95
N LYS A 190 4.67 -5.55 -23.46
CA LYS A 190 4.59 -4.47 -24.47
C LYS A 190 5.16 -3.15 -23.95
N TYR A 191 5.10 -2.95 -22.63
CA TYR A 191 5.50 -1.72 -21.98
C TYR A 191 6.87 -1.79 -21.31
N ALA A 192 7.58 -2.91 -21.43
CA ALA A 192 8.83 -3.19 -20.72
C ALA A 192 9.89 -2.05 -20.80
N GLU A 193 10.11 -1.47 -21.98
CA GLU A 193 11.04 -0.34 -22.13
C GLU A 193 10.54 0.95 -21.45
N LYS A 194 9.22 1.16 -21.43
CA LYS A 194 8.60 2.29 -20.75
C LYS A 194 8.65 2.11 -19.24
N THR A 195 8.49 0.87 -18.74
CA THR A 195 8.64 0.51 -17.32
C THR A 195 10.01 0.93 -16.80
N MET A 196 11.09 0.51 -17.46
CA MET A 196 12.46 0.90 -17.06
C MET A 196 12.65 2.42 -17.01
N LYS A 197 12.11 3.14 -18.00
CA LYS A 197 12.22 4.61 -18.09
C LYS A 197 11.42 5.33 -17.01
N VAL A 198 10.24 4.81 -16.65
CA VAL A 198 9.35 5.41 -15.65
C VAL A 198 9.87 5.16 -14.23
N TYR A 199 10.36 3.96 -13.97
CA TYR A 199 10.89 3.57 -12.66
C TYR A 199 12.35 4.03 -12.46
N GLU A 200 13.07 4.33 -13.54
CA GLU A 200 14.48 4.75 -13.53
C GLU A 200 15.39 3.69 -12.88
N MET A 201 15.14 2.42 -13.20
CA MET A 201 15.80 1.23 -12.62
C MET A 201 16.22 0.22 -13.70
N SER A 202 16.95 -0.82 -13.31
CA SER A 202 17.21 -1.98 -14.17
C SER A 202 15.89 -2.67 -14.58
N PHE A 203 15.94 -3.50 -15.62
CA PHE A 203 14.72 -4.17 -16.10
C PHE A 203 14.09 -5.03 -15.00
N GLU A 204 14.89 -5.87 -14.35
CA GLU A 204 14.49 -6.81 -13.32
C GLU A 204 13.85 -6.10 -12.13
N GLU A 205 14.52 -5.08 -11.57
CA GLU A 205 14.01 -4.28 -10.45
C GLU A 205 12.74 -3.52 -10.84
N SER A 206 12.74 -2.92 -12.04
CA SER A 206 11.59 -2.14 -12.51
C SER A 206 10.36 -3.01 -12.73
N VAL A 207 10.53 -4.25 -13.20
CA VAL A 207 9.43 -5.18 -13.44
C VAL A 207 8.84 -5.67 -12.14
N ASP A 208 9.67 -6.02 -11.15
CA ASP A 208 9.17 -6.46 -9.85
C ASP A 208 8.32 -5.38 -9.16
N GLU A 209 8.84 -4.15 -9.06
CA GLU A 209 8.11 -3.00 -8.51
C GLU A 209 6.85 -2.66 -9.33
N PHE A 210 6.96 -2.71 -10.66
CA PHE A 210 5.84 -2.45 -11.55
C PHE A 210 4.72 -3.46 -11.42
N LEU A 211 5.03 -4.76 -11.33
CA LEU A 211 4.01 -5.79 -11.20
C LEU A 211 3.30 -5.71 -9.84
N LYS A 212 4.03 -5.40 -8.76
CA LYS A 212 3.41 -5.12 -7.45
C LYS A 212 2.42 -3.95 -7.54
N ASP A 213 2.85 -2.84 -8.14
CA ASP A 213 2.00 -1.66 -8.32
C ASP A 213 0.77 -1.96 -9.21
N LEU A 214 0.97 -2.71 -10.29
CA LEU A 214 -0.07 -3.08 -11.26
C LEU A 214 -1.09 -4.03 -10.64
N MET A 215 -0.64 -5.06 -9.92
CA MET A 215 -1.51 -6.05 -9.28
C MET A 215 -2.41 -5.40 -8.24
N ASN A 216 -1.84 -4.55 -7.38
CA ASN A 216 -2.60 -3.79 -6.40
C ASN A 216 -3.62 -2.86 -7.07
N HIS A 217 -3.25 -2.16 -8.16
CA HIS A 217 -4.19 -1.32 -8.90
C HIS A 217 -5.31 -2.13 -9.56
N LEU A 218 -5.00 -3.29 -10.15
CA LEU A 218 -6.01 -4.20 -10.72
C LEU A 218 -6.97 -4.70 -9.65
N MET A 219 -6.48 -5.06 -8.48
CA MET A 219 -7.29 -5.45 -7.32
C MET A 219 -8.16 -4.30 -6.80
N SER A 220 -7.73 -3.03 -6.97
CA SER A 220 -8.52 -1.86 -6.57
C SER A 220 -9.57 -1.46 -7.60
N ASP A 221 -9.29 -1.56 -8.90
CA ASP A 221 -10.09 -0.86 -9.92
C ASP A 221 -10.66 -1.79 -11.00
N CYS A 222 -10.28 -3.07 -11.03
CA CYS A 222 -10.82 -4.04 -11.99
C CYS A 222 -11.81 -5.00 -11.31
N LEU A 223 -13.11 -4.84 -11.60
CA LEU A 223 -14.18 -5.67 -11.00
C LEU A 223 -13.97 -7.17 -11.23
N VAL A 224 -13.64 -7.56 -12.46
CA VAL A 224 -13.40 -8.96 -12.84
C VAL A 224 -12.26 -9.58 -12.03
N VAL A 225 -11.22 -8.81 -11.73
CA VAL A 225 -10.08 -9.27 -10.91
C VAL A 225 -10.48 -9.39 -9.44
N LYS A 226 -11.25 -8.44 -8.91
CA LYS A 226 -11.79 -8.52 -7.54
C LYS A 226 -12.66 -9.76 -7.34
N GLU A 227 -13.58 -10.02 -8.27
CA GLU A 227 -14.47 -11.18 -8.23
C GLU A 227 -13.68 -12.49 -8.36
N PHE A 228 -12.72 -12.52 -9.27
CA PHE A 228 -11.84 -13.69 -9.43
C PHE A 228 -11.05 -14.00 -8.16
N ALA A 229 -10.46 -12.98 -7.51
CA ALA A 229 -9.70 -13.16 -6.29
C ALA A 229 -10.56 -13.69 -5.13
N ARG A 230 -11.80 -13.18 -4.96
CA ARG A 230 -12.74 -13.68 -3.95
C ARG A 230 -13.15 -15.13 -4.14
N ASN A 231 -13.20 -15.61 -5.39
CA ASN A 231 -13.55 -17.00 -5.68
C ASN A 231 -12.37 -17.98 -5.48
N GLN A 232 -11.18 -17.48 -5.15
CA GLN A 232 -9.99 -18.29 -4.83
C GLN A 232 -9.77 -18.45 -3.31
N GLU A 233 -10.52 -17.72 -2.48
CA GLU A 233 -10.58 -17.85 -1.02
C GLU A 233 -11.65 -18.88 -0.60
#